data_AF-A0A371B0S3-F1
#
_entry.id   AF-A0A371B0S3-F1
#
_cell.length_a   1.000
_cell.length_b   1.000
_cell.length_c   1.000
_cell.angle_alpha   90.00
_cell.angle_beta   90.00
_cell.angle_gamma   90.00
#
_symmetry.space_group_name_H-M   'P 1'
#
loop_
_entity.id
_entity.type
_entity.pdbx_description
1 polymer ?
#
loop_
_entity_poly.entity_id
_entity_poly.type
_entity_poly.pdbx_seq_one_letter_code
_entity_poly.pdbx_strand_id
1 'polypeptide(L)' 'MNKIAGITLLALSALLSSGTANAQPMKCSGEEKTCQQACAKVPTAMKSACLTECGVRRNVCMRTGCWDNGQLRYCGLAKQ' A
#
# COMPACT_ATOMS: atom_id res chain seq x y z
N MET A 1 -36.54 38.96 -15.31
CA MET A 1 -37.20 37.65 -15.52
C MET A 1 -36.29 36.81 -16.41
N ASN A 2 -35.69 35.72 -15.92
CA ASN A 2 -35.20 34.66 -16.80
C ASN A 2 -35.34 33.31 -16.08
N LYS A 3 -36.07 32.39 -16.70
CA LYS A 3 -36.54 31.13 -16.15
C LYS A 3 -35.50 30.02 -16.36
N ILE A 4 -35.14 29.38 -15.25
CA ILE A 4 -34.88 27.96 -14.99
C ILE A 4 -34.69 27.03 -16.20
N ALA A 5 -33.51 26.40 -16.28
CA ALA A 5 -33.26 25.03 -16.74
C ALA A 5 -31.95 24.60 -16.03
N GLY A 6 -31.73 23.45 -15.41
CA GLY A 6 -32.34 22.15 -15.47
C GLY A 6 -31.22 21.14 -15.17
N ILE A 7 -31.17 20.64 -13.93
CA ILE A 7 -30.65 19.33 -13.45
C ILE A 7 -29.34 18.79 -14.06
N THR A 8 -28.29 18.64 -13.26
CA THR A 8 -27.60 17.33 -13.13
C THR A 8 -26.86 17.20 -11.79
N LEU A 9 -27.40 16.35 -10.91
CA LEU A 9 -26.68 15.72 -9.80
C LEU A 9 -25.63 14.77 -10.39
N LEU A 10 -24.34 14.97 -10.10
CA LEU A 10 -23.41 13.84 -9.98
C LEU A 10 -22.42 14.16 -8.86
N ALA A 11 -22.75 13.63 -7.69
CA ALA A 11 -21.88 13.55 -6.54
C ALA A 11 -20.57 12.87 -6.96
N LEU A 12 -19.45 13.57 -6.82
CA LEU A 12 -18.13 12.94 -6.79
C LEU A 12 -17.60 13.06 -5.36
N SER A 13 -18.33 12.43 -4.44
CA SER A 13 -17.77 11.96 -3.17
C SER A 13 -16.80 10.83 -3.49
N ALA A 14 -15.64 11.19 -4.07
CA ALA A 14 -14.49 10.30 -4.08
C ALA A 14 -14.06 10.17 -2.62
N LEU A 15 -14.68 9.20 -1.95
CA LEU A 15 -14.23 8.67 -0.67
C LEU A 15 -12.72 8.59 -0.75
N LEU A 16 -12.05 9.40 0.09
CA LEU A 16 -10.73 9.09 0.56
C LEU A 16 -10.86 7.74 1.27
N SER A 17 -10.80 6.66 0.48
CA SER A 17 -10.45 5.34 0.94
C SER A 17 -8.95 5.38 1.24
N SER A 18 -8.58 6.24 2.20
CA SER A 18 -7.43 6.05 3.06
C SER A 18 -7.74 4.78 3.83
N GLY A 19 -7.68 3.64 3.15
CA GLY A 19 -7.58 2.37 3.82
C GLY A 19 -6.44 2.56 4.79
N THR A 20 -6.76 2.57 6.07
CA THR A 20 -5.81 2.25 7.12
C THR A 20 -5.36 0.84 6.77
N ALA A 21 -4.42 0.74 5.84
CA ALA A 21 -3.59 -0.43 5.68
C ALA A 21 -2.94 -0.53 7.05
N ASN A 22 -3.53 -1.37 7.90
CA ASN A 22 -2.90 -1.80 9.13
C ASN A 22 -1.47 -2.10 8.73
N ALA A 23 -0.53 -1.28 9.19
CA ALA A 23 0.88 -1.40 8.83
C ALA A 23 1.38 -2.65 9.53
N GLN A 24 1.00 -3.82 9.00
CA GLN A 24 1.38 -5.10 9.54
C GLN A 24 2.92 -5.11 9.55
N PRO A 25 3.53 -5.57 10.65
CA PRO A 25 4.97 -5.58 10.76
C PRO A 25 5.54 -6.39 9.60
N MET A 26 6.41 -5.73 8.86
CA MET A 26 6.97 -6.18 7.59
C MET A 26 8.24 -6.99 7.89
N LYS A 27 8.39 -8.22 7.36
CA LYS A 27 9.52 -9.10 7.72
C LYS A 27 10.78 -8.68 6.97
N CYS A 28 11.81 -8.21 7.65
CA CYS A 28 13.07 -7.78 7.01
C CYS A 28 13.72 -8.82 6.10
N SER A 29 13.70 -10.10 6.47
CA SER A 29 14.27 -11.14 5.63
C SER A 29 13.23 -11.66 4.63
N GLY A 30 13.59 -11.65 3.35
CA GLY A 30 12.76 -12.25 2.30
C GLY A 30 11.48 -11.48 1.94
N GLU A 31 11.29 -10.24 2.42
CA GLU A 31 10.12 -9.44 2.08
C GLU A 31 10.01 -9.17 0.59
N GLU A 32 11.09 -8.70 -0.02
CA GLU A 32 11.09 -8.36 -1.44
C GLU A 32 10.70 -9.58 -2.27
N LYS A 33 11.27 -10.75 -1.95
CA LYS A 33 10.94 -12.02 -2.62
C LYS A 33 9.48 -12.42 -2.38
N THR A 34 8.98 -12.30 -1.14
CA THR A 34 7.59 -12.63 -0.80
C THR A 34 6.60 -11.70 -1.50
N CYS A 35 6.91 -10.41 -1.55
CA CYS A 35 6.12 -9.39 -2.21
C CYS A 35 6.12 -9.60 -3.74
N GLN A 36 7.27 -9.87 -4.35
CA GLN A 36 7.37 -10.21 -5.76
C GLN A 36 6.57 -11.48 -6.10
N GLN A 37 6.61 -12.50 -5.24
CA GLN A 37 5.78 -13.71 -5.40
C GLN A 37 4.29 -13.42 -5.29
N ALA A 38 3.88 -12.49 -4.42
CA ALA A 38 2.49 -12.02 -4.36
C ALA A 38 2.11 -11.29 -5.66
N CYS A 39 3.01 -10.46 -6.21
CA CYS A 39 2.81 -9.80 -7.50
C CYS A 39 2.74 -10.75 -8.70
N ALA A 40 3.21 -11.99 -8.57
CA ALA A 40 3.00 -12.99 -9.62
C ALA A 40 1.52 -13.43 -9.72
N LYS A 41 0.72 -13.20 -8.68
CA LYS A 41 -0.70 -13.60 -8.59
C LYS A 41 -1.67 -12.47 -8.98
N VAL A 42 -1.19 -11.25 -9.19
CA VAL A 42 -2.05 -10.11 -9.58
C VAL A 42 -2.24 -10.05 -11.10
N PRO A 43 -3.31 -9.41 -11.61
CA PRO A 43 -3.49 -9.18 -13.03
C PRO A 43 -2.31 -8.45 -13.66
N THR A 44 -1.99 -8.76 -14.92
CA THR A 44 -0.84 -8.16 -15.63
C THR A 44 -0.86 -6.63 -15.60
N ALA A 45 -2.04 -6.02 -15.74
CA ALA A 45 -2.21 -4.56 -15.66
C ALA A 45 -1.78 -3.95 -14.32
N MET A 46 -1.82 -4.72 -13.23
CA MET A 46 -1.47 -4.27 -11.87
C MET A 46 -0.05 -4.68 -11.47
N LYS A 47 0.63 -5.50 -12.28
CA LYS A 47 1.92 -6.11 -11.92
C LYS A 47 3.02 -5.08 -11.72
N SER A 48 3.09 -4.07 -12.58
CA SER A 48 4.06 -2.96 -12.47
C SER A 48 3.87 -2.15 -11.17
N ALA A 49 2.63 -1.77 -10.87
CA ALA A 49 2.29 -1.07 -9.64
C ALA A 49 2.60 -1.91 -8.39
N CYS A 50 2.29 -3.21 -8.43
CA CYS A 50 2.60 -4.13 -7.34
C CYS A 50 4.12 -4.24 -7.09
N LEU A 51 4.92 -4.39 -8.15
CA LEU A 51 6.38 -4.47 -8.01
C LEU A 51 6.99 -3.16 -7.50
N THR A 52 6.43 -2.02 -7.91
CA THR A 52 6.82 -0.70 -7.39
C THR A 52 6.58 -0.61 -5.89
N GLU A 53 5.41 -1.05 -5.42
CA GLU A 53 5.06 -1.10 -4.01
C GLU A 53 6.02 -2.01 -3.21
N CYS A 54 6.45 -3.14 -3.76
CA CYS A 54 7.48 -3.98 -3.13
C CYS A 54 8.80 -3.22 -2.91
N GLY A 55 9.23 -2.43 -3.90
CA GLY A 55 10.42 -1.59 -3.79
C GLY A 55 10.29 -0.51 -2.73
N VAL A 56 9.13 0.14 -2.65
CA VAL A 56 8.82 1.14 -1.61
C VAL A 56 8.92 0.52 -0.22
N ARG A 57 8.30 -0.64 -0.01
CA ARG A 57 8.32 -1.38 1.27
C ARG A 57 9.74 -1.75 1.70
N ARG A 58 10.54 -2.31 0.78
CA ARG A 58 11.97 -2.57 1.02
C ARG A 58 12.73 -1.31 1.39
N ASN A 59 12.48 -0.20 0.70
CA ASN A 59 13.17 1.06 0.98
C ASN A 59 12.83 1.60 2.38
N VAL A 60 11.55 1.59 2.74
CA VAL A 60 11.08 1.93 4.09
C VAL A 60 11.79 1.05 5.12
N CYS A 61 11.86 -0.26 4.88
CA CYS A 61 12.53 -1.19 5.77
C CYS A 61 14.02 -0.90 5.97
N MET A 62 14.73 -0.59 4.89
CA MET A 62 16.14 -0.19 4.94
C MET A 62 16.34 1.12 5.70
N ARG A 63 15.39 2.06 5.64
CA ARG A 63 15.46 3.35 6.33
C ARG A 63 15.13 3.26 7.82
N THR A 64 14.08 2.53 8.18
CA THR A 64 13.65 2.42 9.59
C THR A 64 14.54 1.46 10.39
N GLY A 65 15.32 0.64 9.69
CA GLY A 65 16.08 -0.44 10.28
C GLY A 65 15.20 -1.64 10.63
N CYS A 66 15.88 -2.77 10.82
CA CYS A 66 15.28 -4.03 11.21
C CYS A 66 15.40 -4.24 12.72
N TRP A 67 14.28 -4.45 13.39
CA TRP A 67 14.23 -4.85 14.80
C TRP A 67 13.81 -6.31 14.92
N ASP A 68 14.22 -6.98 15.99
CA ASP A 68 13.93 -8.40 16.22
C ASP A 68 12.87 -8.52 17.32
N ASN A 69 11.85 -9.37 17.11
CA ASN A 69 10.79 -9.60 18.10
C ASN A 69 10.95 -10.92 18.89
N GLY A 70 12.10 -11.60 18.77
CA GLY A 70 12.36 -12.92 19.36
C GLY A 70 12.00 -14.10 18.45
N GLN A 71 11.35 -13.87 17.31
CA GLN A 71 11.03 -14.91 16.32
C GLN A 71 11.51 -14.53 14.92
N LEU A 72 11.30 -13.27 14.53
CA LEU A 72 11.58 -12.76 13.20
C LEU A 72 12.07 -11.32 13.28
N ARG A 73 12.82 -10.91 12.25
CA ARG A 73 13.22 -9.52 12.07
C ARG A 73 12.15 -8.77 11.31
N TYR A 74 11.69 -7.65 11.86
CA TYR A 74 10.66 -6.80 11.29
C TYR A 74 11.17 -5.39 11.02
N CYS A 75 10.47 -4.70 10.13
CA CYS A 75 10.71 -3.32 9.74
C CYS A 75 9.40 -2.56 9.51
N GLY A 76 9.52 -1.25 9.32
CA GLY A 76 8.39 -0.34 9.14
C GLY A 76 7.91 0.31 10.44
N LEU A 77 6.83 1.08 10.32
CA LEU A 77 6.28 1.99 11.34
C LEU A 77 5.71 1.28 12.59
N ALA A 78 5.74 -0.05 12.64
CA ALA A 78 5.30 -0.85 13.78
C ALA A 78 6.32 -0.87 14.94
N LYS A 79 7.49 -0.23 14.80
CA LYS A 79 8.38 0.08 15.94
C LYS A 79 7.84 1.29 16.72
N GLN A 80 6.60 1.19 17.19
CA GLN A 80 5.97 2.12 18.13
C GLN A 80 5.54 1.35 19.36
#